data_AF-A0A3M0HAX7-F1
#
_entry.id   AF-A0A3M0HAX7-F1
#
_cell.length_a   1.000
_cell.length_b   1.000
_cell.length_c   1.000
_cell.angle_alpha   90.00
_cell.angle_beta   90.00
_cell.angle_gamma   90.00
#
_symmetry.space_group_name_H-M   'P 1'
#
loop_
_entity.id
_entity.type
_entity.pdbx_description
1 polymer ?
#
loop_
_entity_poly.entity_id
_entity_poly.type
_entity_poly.pdbx_seq_one_letter_code
_entity_poly.pdbx_strand_id
1 'polypeptide(L)'
;MAQRCHPNGSGLAGASDTLDGTNPNGPGFVLLNQMVVGGAIEVATGDCTRRLKTALEQLDIPAHFELRDRGTHSWGYWQDDLHDSWPMFEDALAA
;
A
#
# COMPACT_ATOMS: atom_id res chain seq x y z
N MET A 1 0.37 16.31 -14.51
CA MET A 1 -0.20 16.32 -13.15
C MET A 1 -0.41 14.87 -12.74
N ALA A 2 -0.15 14.55 -11.47
CA ALA A 2 -0.18 13.23 -10.80
C ALA A 2 1.16 12.45 -10.80
N GLN A 3 1.66 12.19 -9.59
CA GLN A 3 2.85 11.42 -9.22
C GLN A 3 2.48 10.59 -7.98
N ARG A 4 2.31 9.28 -8.07
CA ARG A 4 1.57 8.43 -7.10
C ARG A 4 2.55 7.61 -6.25
N CYS A 5 2.47 7.74 -4.93
CA CYS A 5 3.26 6.98 -3.97
C CYS A 5 2.39 5.97 -3.20
N HIS A 6 2.94 4.76 -3.01
CA HIS A 6 2.28 3.55 -2.50
C HIS A 6 1.69 3.70 -1.07
N PRO A 7 0.51 3.11 -0.77
CA PRO A 7 -0.11 3.13 0.54
C PRO A 7 0.55 2.18 1.51
N ASN A 8 0.56 2.59 2.78
CA ASN A 8 0.67 1.65 3.87
C ASN A 8 -0.71 1.55 4.51
N GLY A 9 -1.23 0.34 4.64
CA GLY A 9 -2.38 0.06 5.47
C GLY A 9 -2.06 0.27 6.95
N SER A 10 -3.07 0.11 7.81
CA SER A 10 -2.89 0.17 9.26
C SER A 10 -2.34 -1.12 9.86
N GLY A 11 -2.15 -2.17 9.06
CA GLY A 11 -1.86 -3.52 9.52
C GLY A 11 -3.09 -4.31 9.97
N LEU A 12 -4.27 -3.70 9.96
CA LEU A 12 -5.54 -4.38 10.17
C LEU A 12 -5.98 -5.09 8.90
N ALA A 13 -6.50 -6.31 9.05
CA ALA A 13 -7.05 -7.09 7.95
C ALA A 13 -8.14 -6.29 7.20
N GLY A 14 -7.98 -6.20 5.89
CA GLY A 14 -8.94 -5.65 4.94
C GLY A 14 -9.44 -6.71 3.96
N ALA A 15 -10.05 -6.26 2.86
CA ALA A 15 -10.76 -7.13 1.92
C ALA A 15 -9.87 -8.17 1.24
N SER A 16 -8.58 -7.90 1.08
CA SER A 16 -7.62 -8.79 0.41
C SER A 16 -6.89 -9.74 1.38
N ASP A 17 -7.26 -9.73 2.67
CA ASP A 17 -6.67 -10.56 3.72
C ASP A 17 -7.59 -11.75 4.07
N THR A 18 -7.79 -12.62 3.09
CA THR A 18 -8.68 -13.78 3.20
C THR A 18 -7.92 -15.09 3.41
N LEU A 19 -8.54 -16.07 4.07
CA LEU A 19 -7.94 -17.41 4.34
C LEU A 19 -7.71 -18.23 3.06
N ASP A 20 -8.42 -17.90 2.00
CA ASP A 20 -8.33 -18.45 0.64
C ASP A 20 -7.51 -17.54 -0.30
N GLY A 21 -6.94 -16.45 0.23
CA GLY A 21 -6.15 -15.50 -0.54
C GLY A 21 -4.97 -16.18 -1.23
N THR A 22 -4.49 -15.57 -2.31
CA THR A 22 -3.42 -16.04 -3.21
C THR A 22 -2.04 -16.07 -2.53
N ASN A 23 -1.95 -16.56 -1.30
CA ASN A 23 -0.72 -16.74 -0.57
C ASN A 23 -0.09 -18.07 -1.01
N PRO A 24 1.09 -18.06 -1.65
CA PRO A 24 1.75 -19.28 -2.10
C PRO A 24 2.18 -20.23 -0.96
N ASN A 25 2.00 -19.85 0.31
CA ASN A 25 2.51 -20.58 1.49
C ASN A 25 1.44 -21.21 2.42
N GLY A 26 0.14 -21.17 2.09
CA GLY A 26 -0.92 -21.93 2.80
C GLY A 26 -1.65 -21.20 3.95
N PRO A 27 -2.74 -21.79 4.51
CA PRO A 27 -3.91 -20.99 4.92
C PRO A 27 -4.01 -20.50 6.38
N GLY A 28 -3.36 -21.12 7.38
CA GLY A 28 -3.69 -20.85 8.80
C GLY A 28 -2.65 -20.07 9.60
N PHE A 29 -1.45 -20.66 9.76
CA PHE A 29 -0.34 -20.06 10.50
C PHE A 29 0.21 -18.78 9.81
N VAL A 30 0.04 -18.71 8.50
CA VAL A 30 0.55 -17.62 7.67
C VAL A 30 -0.27 -16.34 7.87
N LEU A 31 -1.59 -16.42 8.03
CA LEU A 31 -2.43 -15.23 8.24
C LEU A 31 -2.14 -14.55 9.59
N LEU A 32 -1.92 -15.32 10.66
CA LEU A 32 -1.55 -14.75 11.96
C LEU A 32 -0.16 -14.08 11.91
N ASN A 33 0.81 -14.74 11.27
CA ASN A 33 2.14 -14.15 11.05
C ASN A 33 2.04 -12.88 10.19
N GLN A 34 1.19 -12.87 9.17
CA GLN A 34 0.96 -11.75 8.26
C GLN A 34 0.28 -10.57 8.98
N MET A 35 -0.65 -10.82 9.89
CA MET A 35 -1.23 -9.76 10.73
C MET A 35 -0.21 -9.19 11.72
N VAL A 36 0.61 -10.03 12.36
CA VAL A 36 1.56 -9.56 13.39
C VAL A 36 2.79 -8.89 12.76
N VAL A 37 3.47 -9.58 11.84
CA VAL A 37 4.68 -9.06 11.19
C VAL A 37 4.32 -8.06 10.11
N GLY A 38 3.36 -8.39 9.23
CA GLY A 38 2.89 -7.47 8.20
C GLY A 38 2.25 -6.23 8.81
N GLY A 39 1.48 -6.36 9.89
CA GLY A 39 0.92 -5.19 10.57
C GLY A 39 1.95 -4.28 11.23
N ALA A 40 3.00 -4.83 11.82
CA ALA A 40 4.10 -4.02 12.36
C ALA A 40 4.89 -3.30 11.26
N ILE A 41 5.13 -3.95 10.12
CA ILE A 41 5.76 -3.35 8.94
C ILE A 41 4.92 -2.19 8.43
N GLU A 42 3.61 -2.41 8.23
CA GLU A 42 2.66 -1.41 7.74
C GLU A 42 2.58 -0.16 8.64
N VAL A 43 2.62 -0.32 9.96
CA VAL A 43 2.67 0.83 10.88
C VAL A 43 3.95 1.63 10.68
N ALA A 44 5.10 0.96 10.56
CA ALA A 44 6.39 1.62 10.38
C ALA A 44 6.48 2.32 9.02
N THR A 45 6.09 1.64 7.95
CA THR A 45 6.12 2.20 6.60
C THR A 45 5.08 3.31 6.46
N GLY A 46 3.92 3.20 7.12
CA GLY A 46 2.89 4.24 7.18
C GLY A 46 3.40 5.54 7.78
N ASP A 47 4.24 5.46 8.81
CA ASP A 47 4.91 6.63 9.36
C ASP A 47 5.91 7.24 8.35
N CYS A 48 6.71 6.41 7.68
CA CYS A 48 7.62 6.85 6.63
C CYS A 48 6.89 7.57 5.49
N THR A 49 5.75 7.06 5.00
CA THR A 49 4.98 7.70 3.93
C THR A 49 4.34 9.01 4.38
N ARG A 50 3.85 9.10 5.62
CA ARG A 50 3.39 10.39 6.17
C ARG A 50 4.51 11.42 6.23
N ARG A 51 5.72 11.02 6.64
CA ARG A 51 6.89 11.91 6.63
C ARG A 51 7.26 12.36 5.22
N LEU A 52 7.23 11.44 4.24
CA LEU A 52 7.46 11.77 2.84
C LEU A 52 6.44 12.77 2.32
N LYS A 53 5.15 12.56 2.60
CA LYS A 53 4.06 13.48 2.26
C LYS A 53 4.31 14.87 2.81
N THR A 54 4.59 14.98 4.11
CA THR A 54 4.92 16.26 4.74
C THR A 54 6.13 16.93 4.08
N ALA A 55 7.18 16.18 3.76
CA ALA A 55 8.38 16.73 3.11
C ALA A 55 8.10 17.24 1.70
N LEU A 56 7.30 16.53 0.89
CA LEU A 56 6.93 16.98 -0.46
C LEU A 56 6.00 18.19 -0.43
N GLU A 57 5.06 18.23 0.51
CA GLU A 57 4.18 19.39 0.73
C GLU A 57 4.98 20.65 1.10
N GLN A 58 6.00 20.53 1.94
CA GLN A 58 6.89 21.65 2.30
C GLN A 58 7.72 22.18 1.12
N LEU A 59 7.94 21.36 0.10
CA LEU A 59 8.71 21.69 -1.09
C LEU A 59 7.82 22.09 -2.28
N ASP A 60 6.51 22.18 -2.08
CA ASP A 60 5.51 22.42 -3.13
C ASP A 60 5.61 21.41 -4.30
N ILE A 61 5.99 20.16 -4.01
CA ILE A 61 6.08 19.09 -5.00
C ILE A 61 4.76 18.29 -5.00
N PRO A 62 3.96 18.35 -6.08
CA PRO A 62 2.67 17.68 -6.11
C PRO A 62 2.79 16.17 -6.26
N ALA A 63 2.32 15.43 -5.27
CA ALA A 63 2.21 13.96 -5.30
C ALA A 63 0.82 13.49 -4.84
N HIS A 64 0.38 12.35 -5.37
CA HIS A 64 -0.81 11.62 -5.00
C HIS A 64 -0.43 10.55 -3.96
N PHE A 65 -1.06 10.64 -2.79
CA PHE A 65 -0.87 9.68 -1.72
C PHE A 65 -2.19 8.97 -1.48
N GLU A 66 -2.16 7.64 -1.54
CA GLU A 66 -3.21 6.80 -1.02
C GLU A 66 -2.78 6.35 0.39
N LEU A 67 -3.60 6.57 1.41
CA LEU A 67 -3.32 6.16 2.79
C LEU A 67 -4.56 5.41 3.30
N ARG A 68 -4.56 4.10 3.13
CA ARG A 68 -5.73 3.27 3.44
C ARG A 68 -5.86 3.05 4.95
N ASP A 69 -7.08 3.16 5.46
CA ASP A 69 -7.38 2.90 6.88
C ASP A 69 -7.17 1.43 7.27
N ARG A 70 -7.18 0.51 6.29
CA ARG A 70 -7.02 -0.94 6.47
C ARG A 70 -6.24 -1.56 5.31
N GLY A 71 -5.55 -2.67 5.59
CA GLY A 71 -4.71 -3.40 4.67
C GLY A 71 -3.49 -3.97 5.38
N THR A 72 -3.00 -5.11 4.89
CA THR A 72 -1.73 -5.70 5.31
C THR A 72 -0.76 -5.79 4.12
N HIS A 73 0.45 -6.28 4.36
CA HIS A 73 1.48 -6.45 3.32
C HIS A 73 1.20 -7.65 2.40
N SER A 74 0.03 -7.66 1.77
CA SER A 74 -0.52 -8.72 0.91
C SER A 74 -0.45 -8.35 -0.56
N TRP A 75 -0.21 -9.34 -1.44
CA TRP A 75 -0.14 -9.13 -2.89
C TRP A 75 -1.39 -8.52 -3.53
N GLY A 76 -2.59 -8.79 -3.00
CA GLY A 76 -3.82 -8.23 -3.53
C GLY A 76 -3.81 -6.69 -3.55
N TYR A 77 -3.34 -6.05 -2.48
CA TYR A 77 -3.25 -4.59 -2.41
C TYR A 77 -2.24 -4.02 -3.41
N TRP A 78 -1.11 -4.70 -3.61
CA TRP A 78 -0.14 -4.32 -4.63
C TRP A 78 -0.71 -4.40 -6.05
N GLN A 79 -1.52 -5.42 -6.34
CA GLN A 79 -2.19 -5.56 -7.63
C GLN A 79 -3.20 -4.42 -7.86
N ASP A 80 -4.03 -4.12 -6.86
CA ASP A 80 -4.98 -3.01 -6.91
C ASP A 80 -4.26 -1.68 -7.17
N ASP A 81 -3.17 -1.42 -6.44
CA ASP A 81 -2.38 -0.19 -6.62
C ASP A 81 -1.73 -0.07 -8.00
N LEU A 82 -1.29 -1.19 -8.58
CA LEU A 82 -0.75 -1.18 -9.95
C LEU A 82 -1.84 -0.79 -10.96
N HIS A 83 -3.05 -1.29 -10.79
CA HIS A 83 -4.18 -0.95 -11.65
C HIS A 83 -4.61 0.51 -11.46
N ASP A 84 -4.77 0.96 -10.21
CA ASP A 84 -5.17 2.32 -9.86
C ASP A 84 -4.12 3.36 -10.29
N SER A 85 -2.84 2.97 -10.32
CA SER A 85 -1.74 3.83 -10.75
C SER A 85 -1.60 3.94 -12.26
N TRP A 86 -2.20 3.03 -13.02
CA TRP A 86 -1.96 2.92 -14.46
C TRP A 86 -2.27 4.19 -15.26
N PRO A 87 -3.41 4.88 -15.07
CA PRO A 87 -3.72 6.09 -15.85
C PRO A 87 -2.65 7.19 -15.68
N MET A 88 -2.04 7.29 -14.50
CA MET A 88 -0.95 8.23 -14.27
C MET A 88 0.33 7.82 -15.01
N PHE A 89 0.67 6.53 -15.00
CA PHE A 89 1.83 6.04 -15.74
C PHE A 89 1.64 6.23 -17.24
N GLU A 90 0.44 5.97 -17.74
CA GLU A 90 0.08 6.20 -19.15
C GLU A 90 0.30 7.66 -19.54
N ASP A 91 -0.25 8.61 -18.78
CA ASP A 91 -0.07 10.05 -19.04
C ASP A 91 1.41 10.48 -19.00
N ALA A 92 2.20 9.93 -18.07
CA ALA A 92 3.60 10.28 -17.90
C ALA A 92 4.50 9.67 -18.99
N LEU A 93 4.14 8.50 -19.51
CA LEU A 93 4.90 7.79 -20.55
C LEU A 93 4.50 8.20 -21.97
N ALA A 94 3.29 8.72 -22.15
CA ALA A 94 2.80 9.20 -23.44
C ALA A 94 3.31 10.61 -23.83
N ALA A 95 3.98 11.31 -22.91
CA ALA A 95 4.59 12.62 -23.11
C ALA A 95 6.00 12.54 -23.70
#